data_AF-A0A5C3DYU7-F1
#
_entry.id   AF-A0A5C3DYU7-F1
#
_cell.length_a   1.000
_cell.length_b   1.000
_cell.length_c   1.000
_cell.angle_alpha   90.00
_cell.angle_beta   90.00
_cell.angle_gamma   90.00
#
_symmetry.space_group_name_H-M   'P 1'
#
loop_
_entity.id
_entity.type
_entity.pdbx_description
1 polymer ?
#
loop_
_entity_poly.entity_id
_entity_poly.type
_entity_poly.pdbx_seq_one_letter_code
_entity_poly.pdbx_strand_id
1 'polypeptide(L)'
;MSSSAKKEAILRQFRQLTNATPQDAHRILKAHGYRIEPATDAFFNDEQAQINASASSSVLDKKTEREVKERLNALFDRFRDAATADEDDSDDDEPSAAPEDPDVISIGGALKMCEALEISPEDVVFLPLSYYLKSPSIGNFTRNEYVNGWRMLDLSDTIEKQKKTLEKLRQELLENKPLRLERIAEEKSNPATAASANKGLYEKVYEYTYAFARREGQKSLALENALAFWDLILPASPTFQREGSQGTFTQQQLDLWKRFLTEQTGGRTISKDTWTQFLDFTKEVDADFSNHDFDAAWPSVIDDFVLWAKDNMSSDGMDTS
;
A
#
# COMPACT_ATOMS: atom_id res chain seq x y z
N MET A 1 44.69 15.16 -25.76
CA MET A 1 43.74 14.13 -25.25
C MET A 1 42.82 13.70 -26.37
N SER A 2 42.75 12.40 -26.67
CA SER A 2 41.83 11.84 -27.68
C SER A 2 40.37 12.17 -27.34
N SER A 3 39.53 12.39 -28.37
CA SER A 3 38.07 12.58 -28.23
C SER A 3 37.42 11.46 -27.41
N SER A 4 37.95 10.23 -27.50
CA SER A 4 37.50 9.08 -26.72
C SER A 4 37.78 9.24 -25.22
N ALA A 5 38.97 9.70 -24.85
CA ALA A 5 39.37 9.87 -23.45
C ALA A 5 38.55 10.98 -22.76
N LYS A 6 38.18 12.03 -23.51
CA LYS A 6 37.28 13.09 -23.00
C LYS A 6 35.87 12.57 -22.74
N LYS A 7 35.31 11.76 -23.65
CA LYS A 7 33.98 11.15 -23.48
C LYS A 7 33.93 10.21 -22.27
N GLU A 8 35.00 9.46 -22.03
CA GLU A 8 35.07 8.54 -20.91
C GLU A 8 35.18 9.26 -19.54
N ALA A 9 35.91 10.38 -19.49
CA ALA A 9 35.93 11.24 -18.30
C ALA A 9 34.55 11.85 -18.00
N ILE A 10 33.85 12.34 -19.03
CA ILE A 10 32.49 12.87 -18.92
C ILE A 10 31.52 11.79 -18.42
N LEU A 11 31.63 10.56 -18.94
CA LEU A 11 30.79 9.44 -18.54
C LEU A 11 31.01 9.05 -17.07
N ARG A 12 32.26 9.09 -16.59
CA ARG A 12 32.57 8.87 -15.17
C ARG A 12 31.98 9.98 -14.28
N GLN A 13 32.20 11.24 -14.65
CA GLN A 13 31.71 12.38 -13.87
C GLN A 13 30.18 12.40 -13.79
N PHE A 14 29.50 12.12 -14.90
CA PHE A 14 28.04 12.05 -14.95
C PHE A 14 27.49 10.96 -14.03
N ARG A 15 28.08 9.76 -14.06
CA ARG A 15 27.68 8.64 -13.20
C ARG A 15 27.93 8.92 -11.72
N GLN A 16 28.97 9.70 -11.41
CA GLN A 16 29.26 10.10 -10.03
C GLN A 16 28.21 11.07 -9.47
N LEU A 17 27.58 11.89 -10.33
CA LEU A 17 26.54 12.84 -9.93
C LEU A 17 25.14 12.21 -9.86
N THR A 18 24.87 11.20 -10.69
CA THR A 18 23.50 10.67 -10.92
C THR A 18 23.31 9.24 -10.43
N ASN A 19 24.37 8.50 -10.12
CA ASN A 19 24.36 7.04 -9.93
C ASN A 19 23.78 6.25 -11.12
N ALA A 20 23.67 6.85 -12.31
CA ALA A 20 23.13 6.19 -13.49
C ALA A 20 23.91 4.90 -13.85
N THR A 21 23.18 3.89 -14.34
CA THR A 21 23.80 2.69 -14.91
C THR A 21 24.77 3.07 -16.04
N PRO A 22 25.78 2.24 -16.35
CA PRO A 22 26.62 2.45 -17.52
C PRO A 22 25.83 2.62 -18.83
N GLN A 23 24.70 1.91 -18.96
CA GLN A 23 23.84 1.96 -20.15
C GLN A 23 23.05 3.29 -20.23
N ASP A 24 22.40 3.69 -19.14
CA ASP A 24 21.64 4.94 -19.10
C ASP A 24 22.53 6.17 -19.21
N ALA A 25 23.68 6.16 -18.52
CA ALA A 25 24.67 7.22 -18.65
C ALA A 25 25.12 7.41 -20.11
N HIS A 26 25.35 6.30 -20.83
CA HIS A 26 25.76 6.38 -22.23
C HIS A 26 24.62 6.87 -23.14
N ARG A 27 23.39 6.38 -22.92
CA ARG A 27 22.19 6.77 -23.66
C ARG A 27 21.89 8.27 -23.50
N ILE A 28 21.83 8.74 -22.26
CA ILE A 28 21.46 10.12 -21.92
C ILE A 28 22.56 11.09 -22.36
N LEU A 29 23.84 10.82 -22.05
CA LEU A 29 24.93 11.69 -22.52
C LEU A 29 25.01 11.76 -24.04
N LYS A 30 24.76 10.65 -24.75
CA LYS A 30 24.74 10.66 -26.22
C LYS A 30 23.62 11.54 -26.77
N ALA A 31 22.42 11.48 -26.19
CA ALA A 31 21.28 12.31 -26.61
C ALA A 31 21.53 13.81 -26.40
N HIS A 32 22.29 14.18 -25.37
CA HIS A 32 22.59 15.59 -25.02
C HIS A 32 23.98 16.06 -25.48
N GLY A 33 24.62 15.34 -26.42
CA GLY A 33 25.89 15.75 -27.01
C GLY A 33 27.07 15.76 -26.02
N TYR A 34 27.04 14.87 -25.03
CA TYR A 34 28.03 14.73 -23.95
C TYR A 34 28.21 16.00 -23.10
N ARG A 35 27.16 16.81 -22.97
CA ARG A 35 27.11 17.94 -22.02
C ARG A 35 26.51 17.47 -20.69
N ILE A 36 27.20 17.73 -19.58
CA ILE A 36 26.85 17.19 -18.27
C ILE A 36 25.55 17.83 -17.74
N GLU A 37 25.48 19.15 -17.66
CA GLU A 37 24.32 19.83 -17.03
C GLU A 37 22.98 19.46 -17.69
N PRO A 38 22.80 19.53 -19.03
CA PRO A 38 21.52 19.17 -19.64
C PRO A 38 21.22 17.68 -19.54
N ALA A 39 22.26 16.82 -19.51
CA ALA A 39 22.09 15.39 -19.31
C ALA A 39 21.68 15.07 -17.87
N THR A 40 22.15 15.84 -16.89
CA THR A 40 21.81 15.64 -15.47
C THR A 40 20.36 16.03 -15.25
N ASP A 41 19.93 17.17 -15.78
CA ASP A 41 18.53 17.57 -15.76
C ASP A 41 17.64 16.54 -16.48
N ALA A 42 18.09 16.04 -17.64
CA ALA A 42 17.36 14.99 -18.35
C ALA A 42 17.27 13.68 -17.56
N PHE A 43 18.33 13.29 -16.85
CA PHE A 43 18.31 12.12 -15.96
C PHE A 43 17.31 12.29 -14.81
N PHE A 44 17.28 13.47 -14.18
CA PHE A 44 16.31 13.75 -13.12
C PHE A 44 14.86 13.88 -13.60
N ASN A 45 14.65 13.89 -14.92
CA ASN A 45 13.33 13.80 -15.55
C ASN A 45 13.06 12.44 -16.23
N ASP A 46 14.04 11.54 -16.27
CA ASP A 46 13.92 10.20 -16.84
C ASP A 46 13.70 9.17 -15.71
N GLU A 47 12.44 8.87 -15.47
CA GLU A 47 12.02 8.00 -14.37
C GLU A 47 12.62 6.58 -14.47
N GLN A 48 12.78 6.05 -15.69
CA GLN A 48 13.40 4.73 -15.88
C GLN A 48 14.89 4.76 -15.54
N ALA A 49 15.59 5.82 -15.93
CA ALA A 49 17.01 5.99 -15.57
C ALA A 49 17.21 6.14 -14.07
N GLN A 50 16.28 6.80 -13.37
CA GLN A 50 16.29 6.89 -11.90
C GLN A 50 16.04 5.54 -11.23
N ILE A 51 15.07 4.75 -11.69
CA ILE A 51 14.82 3.39 -11.21
C ILE A 51 16.07 2.52 -11.39
N ASN A 52 16.69 2.59 -12.56
CA ASN A 52 17.90 1.82 -12.85
C ASN A 52 19.10 2.29 -11.99
N ALA A 53 19.17 3.59 -11.68
CA ALA A 53 20.19 4.17 -10.82
C ALA A 53 19.99 3.81 -9.34
N SER A 54 18.75 3.83 -8.83
CA SER A 54 18.44 3.40 -7.47
C SER A 54 18.71 1.90 -7.30
N ALA A 55 18.40 1.09 -8.32
CA ALA A 55 18.78 -0.31 -8.40
C ALA A 55 20.31 -0.52 -8.47
N SER A 56 21.05 0.46 -9.02
CA SER A 56 22.52 0.42 -9.11
C SER A 56 23.23 0.90 -7.84
N SER A 57 22.66 1.87 -7.11
CA SER A 57 23.17 2.30 -5.81
C SER A 57 22.82 1.32 -4.69
N SER A 58 21.79 0.50 -4.88
CA SER A 58 21.33 -0.56 -3.97
C SER A 58 21.94 -1.93 -4.26
N VAL A 59 22.97 -2.03 -5.12
CA VAL A 59 23.74 -3.28 -5.23
C VAL A 59 24.58 -3.41 -3.96
N LEU A 60 23.91 -3.82 -2.88
CA LEU A 60 24.52 -4.58 -1.80
C LEU A 60 25.46 -5.56 -2.47
N ASP A 61 26.68 -5.66 -1.96
CA ASP A 61 27.55 -6.69 -2.48
C ASP A 61 26.84 -8.05 -2.32
N LYS A 62 27.08 -8.99 -3.24
CA LYS A 62 26.32 -10.24 -3.31
C LYS A 62 26.30 -11.01 -1.98
N LYS A 63 27.29 -10.80 -1.11
CA LYS A 63 27.33 -11.39 0.23
C LYS A 63 26.26 -10.75 1.11
N THR A 64 26.17 -9.43 1.17
CA THR A 64 25.18 -8.72 1.99
C THR A 64 23.76 -9.00 1.50
N GLU A 65 23.51 -9.06 0.19
CA GLU A 65 22.19 -9.45 -0.34
C GLU A 65 21.80 -10.87 0.08
N ARG A 66 22.75 -11.81 0.03
CA ARG A 66 22.54 -13.18 0.49
C ARG A 66 22.24 -13.25 1.99
N GLU A 67 23.02 -12.54 2.82
CA GLU A 67 22.81 -12.48 4.26
C GLU A 67 21.45 -11.88 4.64
N VAL A 68 21.04 -10.79 3.98
CA VAL A 68 19.71 -10.18 4.16
C VAL A 68 18.62 -11.19 3.83
N LYS A 69 18.75 -11.89 2.70
CA LYS A 69 17.79 -12.93 2.29
C LYS A 69 17.75 -14.08 3.28
N GLU A 70 18.91 -14.54 3.78
CA GLU A 70 18.99 -15.62 4.78
C GLU A 70 18.30 -15.21 6.09
N ARG A 71 18.52 -14.00 6.59
CA ARG A 71 17.86 -13.50 7.82
C ARG A 71 16.35 -13.35 7.65
N LEU A 72 15.89 -12.86 6.49
CA LEU A 72 14.46 -12.76 6.19
C LEU A 72 13.79 -14.14 6.10
N ASN A 73 14.46 -15.14 5.52
CA ASN A 73 13.95 -16.51 5.50
C ASN A 73 13.88 -17.10 6.92
N ALA A 74 14.88 -16.84 7.76
CA ALA A 74 14.87 -17.29 9.15
C ALA A 74 13.73 -16.64 9.96
N LEU A 75 13.44 -15.35 9.73
CA LEU A 75 12.26 -14.70 10.33
C LEU A 75 10.95 -15.30 9.82
N PHE A 76 10.87 -15.59 8.51
CA PHE A 76 9.70 -16.25 7.93
C PHE A 76 9.45 -17.62 8.57
N ASP A 77 10.48 -18.46 8.65
CA ASP A 77 10.40 -19.80 9.25
C ASP A 77 9.97 -19.71 10.71
N ARG A 78 10.54 -18.76 11.47
CA ARG A 78 10.16 -18.51 12.86
C ARG A 78 8.66 -18.23 13.00
N PHE A 79 8.09 -17.37 12.16
CA PHE A 79 6.67 -17.00 12.27
C PHE A 79 5.73 -18.09 11.76
N ARG A 80 6.13 -18.82 10.72
CA ARG A 80 5.41 -20.02 10.27
C ARG A 80 5.34 -21.05 11.40
N ASP A 81 6.49 -21.43 11.95
CA ASP A 81 6.59 -22.49 12.95
C ASP A 81 5.88 -22.10 14.27
N ALA A 82 5.88 -20.81 14.62
CA ALA A 82 5.18 -20.32 15.80
C ALA A 82 3.65 -20.41 15.70
N ALA A 83 3.07 -20.57 14.50
CA ALA A 83 1.64 -20.84 14.34
C ALA A 83 1.29 -22.25 14.83
N THR A 84 2.11 -23.24 14.45
CA THR A 84 1.90 -24.66 14.76
C THR A 84 2.04 -25.00 16.24
N ALA A 85 2.87 -24.24 16.96
CA ALA A 85 3.14 -24.51 18.38
C ALA A 85 1.95 -24.22 19.32
N ASP A 86 1.03 -23.34 18.92
CA ASP A 86 -0.16 -23.03 19.71
C ASP A 86 -1.32 -24.01 19.45
N GLU A 87 -1.31 -24.76 18.34
CA GLU A 87 -2.35 -25.74 17.99
C GLU A 87 -2.13 -27.10 18.70
N ASP A 88 -0.87 -27.49 18.93
CA ASP A 88 -0.49 -28.76 19.60
C ASP A 88 -0.84 -28.81 21.11
N ASP A 89 -1.21 -27.68 21.73
CA ASP A 89 -1.53 -27.58 23.18
C ASP A 89 -3.05 -27.57 23.47
N SER A 90 -3.90 -27.73 22.44
CA SER A 90 -5.35 -27.84 22.58
C SER A 90 -5.81 -29.31 22.61
N ASP A 91 -6.44 -29.73 23.72
CA ASP A 91 -6.97 -31.09 23.97
C ASP A 91 -8.14 -31.52 23.04
N ASP A 92 -8.38 -30.80 21.94
CA ASP A 92 -9.48 -31.08 21.02
C ASP A 92 -8.98 -31.96 19.85
N ASP A 93 -9.50 -33.20 19.78
CA ASP A 93 -9.36 -34.21 18.71
C ASP A 93 -9.93 -33.73 17.34
N GLU A 94 -9.63 -32.51 16.91
CA GLU A 94 -9.96 -32.01 15.57
C GLU A 94 -8.74 -32.19 14.65
N PRO A 95 -8.86 -32.91 13.52
CA PRO A 95 -7.70 -33.21 12.68
C PRO A 95 -7.09 -31.91 12.15
N SER A 96 -5.81 -31.67 12.48
CA SER A 96 -5.04 -30.49 12.07
C SER A 96 -5.29 -30.19 10.59
N ALA A 97 -5.84 -29.01 10.31
CA ALA A 97 -6.32 -28.66 8.98
C ALA A 97 -5.15 -28.55 7.98
N ALA A 98 -4.97 -29.59 7.17
CA ALA A 98 -4.03 -29.69 6.05
C ALA A 98 -2.53 -29.62 6.43
N PRO A 99 -1.63 -30.26 5.66
CA PRO A 99 -0.21 -29.97 5.79
C PRO A 99 0.00 -28.49 5.46
N GLU A 100 0.42 -27.70 6.45
CA GLU A 100 0.75 -26.30 6.24
C GLU A 100 1.79 -26.19 5.12
N ASP A 101 1.50 -25.33 4.14
CA ASP A 101 2.43 -25.06 3.06
C ASP A 101 3.71 -24.45 3.67
N PRO A 102 4.90 -25.09 3.49
CA PRO A 102 6.14 -24.61 4.11
C PRO A 102 6.55 -23.22 3.64
N ASP A 103 5.94 -22.72 2.56
CA ASP A 103 6.18 -21.40 1.98
C ASP A 103 5.04 -20.40 2.28
N VAL A 104 4.18 -20.68 3.27
CA VAL A 104 3.11 -19.77 3.73
C VAL A 104 3.19 -19.55 5.25
N ILE A 105 3.13 -18.28 5.68
CA ILE A 105 2.76 -17.92 7.04
C ILE A 105 1.23 -17.84 7.08
N SER A 106 0.62 -18.64 7.96
CA SER A 106 -0.82 -18.63 8.23
C SER A 106 -1.24 -17.49 9.16
N ILE A 107 -2.54 -17.36 9.42
CA ILE A 107 -3.08 -16.30 10.29
C ILE A 107 -2.44 -16.35 11.69
N GLY A 108 -2.26 -17.53 12.28
CA GLY A 108 -1.61 -17.68 13.57
C GLY A 108 -0.19 -17.12 13.57
N GLY A 109 0.59 -17.45 12.53
CA GLY A 109 1.95 -16.93 12.37
C GLY A 109 1.99 -15.43 12.11
N ALA A 110 1.00 -14.88 11.38
CA ALA A 110 0.86 -13.44 11.19
C ALA A 110 0.56 -12.71 12.51
N LEU A 111 -0.23 -13.30 13.41
CA LEU A 111 -0.46 -12.76 14.76
C LEU A 111 0.83 -12.76 15.59
N LYS A 112 1.62 -13.84 15.56
CA LYS A 112 2.95 -13.88 16.20
C LYS A 112 3.91 -12.84 15.61
N MET A 113 3.79 -12.56 14.31
CA MET A 113 4.54 -11.47 13.67
C MET A 113 4.08 -10.11 14.20
N CYS A 114 2.78 -9.85 14.34
CA CYS A 114 2.26 -8.63 14.95
C CYS A 114 2.76 -8.44 16.39
N GLU A 115 2.74 -9.51 17.21
CA GLU A 115 3.28 -9.50 18.58
C GLU A 115 4.76 -9.12 18.60
N ALA A 116 5.59 -9.76 17.77
CA ALA A 116 7.01 -9.48 17.69
C ALA A 116 7.31 -8.04 17.20
N LEU A 117 6.46 -7.51 16.33
CA LEU A 117 6.53 -6.14 15.82
C LEU A 117 5.90 -5.11 16.75
N GLU A 118 5.28 -5.52 17.86
CA GLU A 118 4.58 -4.67 18.81
C GLU A 118 3.50 -3.79 18.15
N ILE A 119 2.75 -4.38 17.22
CA ILE A 119 1.60 -3.74 16.57
C ILE A 119 0.33 -4.56 16.80
N SER A 120 -0.81 -3.87 16.86
CA SER A 120 -2.11 -4.55 16.83
C SER A 120 -2.36 -5.14 15.44
N PRO A 121 -3.00 -6.32 15.33
CA PRO A 121 -3.48 -6.81 14.02
C PRO A 121 -4.50 -5.88 13.36
N GLU A 122 -5.15 -5.01 14.15
CA GLU A 122 -6.08 -3.97 13.70
C GLU A 122 -5.40 -2.62 13.50
N ASP A 123 -4.07 -2.52 13.59
CA ASP A 123 -3.36 -1.28 13.27
C ASP A 123 -3.38 -1.04 11.75
N VAL A 124 -3.75 0.17 11.34
CA VAL A 124 -3.83 0.56 9.92
C VAL A 124 -2.52 0.34 9.18
N VAL A 125 -1.36 0.38 9.87
CA VAL A 125 -0.04 0.12 9.26
C VAL A 125 0.10 -1.30 8.70
N PHE A 126 -0.72 -2.24 9.17
CA PHE A 126 -0.71 -3.60 8.65
C PHE A 126 -1.20 -3.69 7.20
N LEU A 127 -2.04 -2.75 6.75
CA LEU A 127 -2.51 -2.65 5.36
C LEU A 127 -1.39 -2.30 4.35
N PRO A 128 -0.63 -1.19 4.51
CA PRO A 128 0.51 -0.92 3.63
C PRO A 128 1.59 -1.99 3.74
N LEU A 129 1.81 -2.59 4.90
CA LEU A 129 2.71 -3.75 5.03
C LEU A 129 2.23 -4.90 4.14
N SER A 130 0.97 -5.31 4.29
CA SER A 130 0.35 -6.39 3.52
C SER A 130 0.39 -6.11 2.01
N TYR A 131 0.17 -4.85 1.62
CA TYR A 131 0.31 -4.40 0.24
C TYR A 131 1.73 -4.65 -0.29
N TYR A 132 2.77 -4.15 0.40
CA TYR A 132 4.16 -4.34 -0.06
C TYR A 132 4.56 -5.81 -0.11
N LEU A 133 4.12 -6.61 0.87
CA LEU A 133 4.34 -8.05 0.92
C LEU A 133 3.39 -8.86 0.01
N LYS A 134 2.57 -8.19 -0.82
CA LYS A 134 1.58 -8.79 -1.74
C LYS A 134 0.80 -9.94 -1.11
N SER A 135 0.34 -9.71 0.12
CA SER A 135 -0.46 -10.69 0.84
C SER A 135 -1.75 -10.99 0.05
N PRO A 136 -2.06 -12.27 -0.23
CA PRO A 136 -3.26 -12.60 -1.02
C PRO A 136 -4.56 -12.39 -0.25
N SER A 137 -4.52 -12.48 1.08
CA SER A 137 -5.66 -12.40 1.97
C SER A 137 -5.20 -12.14 3.40
N ILE A 138 -6.13 -11.72 4.26
CA ILE A 138 -5.85 -11.39 5.67
C ILE A 138 -5.04 -12.51 6.35
N GLY A 139 -3.90 -12.12 6.94
CA GLY A 139 -3.05 -13.00 7.72
C GLY A 139 -2.28 -14.07 6.93
N ASN A 140 -2.32 -14.06 5.59
CA ASN A 140 -1.56 -15.01 4.78
C ASN A 140 -0.38 -14.32 4.08
N PHE A 141 0.82 -14.88 4.20
CA PHE A 141 2.01 -14.34 3.53
C PHE A 141 2.83 -15.44 2.88
N THR A 142 3.13 -15.31 1.59
CA THR A 142 4.01 -16.27 0.90
C THR A 142 5.47 -15.89 1.12
N ARG A 143 6.37 -16.89 1.19
CA ARG A 143 7.80 -16.66 1.44
C ARG A 143 8.43 -15.71 0.44
N ASN A 144 8.13 -15.88 -0.84
CA ASN A 144 8.71 -15.04 -1.88
C ASN A 144 8.34 -13.56 -1.68
N GLU A 145 7.07 -13.27 -1.47
CA GLU A 145 6.60 -11.89 -1.35
C GLU A 145 6.93 -11.29 0.03
N TYR A 146 7.00 -12.10 1.08
CA TYR A 146 7.54 -11.68 2.39
C TYR A 146 8.98 -11.16 2.27
N VAL A 147 9.86 -11.98 1.68
CA VAL A 147 11.27 -11.64 1.52
C VAL A 147 11.43 -10.44 0.58
N ASN A 148 10.73 -10.41 -0.55
CA ASN A 148 10.84 -9.31 -1.50
C ASN A 148 10.27 -8.00 -0.94
N GLY A 149 9.13 -8.06 -0.26
CA GLY A 149 8.48 -6.91 0.37
C GLY A 149 9.36 -6.25 1.42
N TRP A 150 9.95 -7.02 2.35
CA TRP A 150 10.86 -6.48 3.35
C TRP A 150 12.17 -5.93 2.77
N ARG A 151 12.63 -6.46 1.63
CA ARG A 151 13.76 -5.87 0.91
C ARG A 151 13.41 -4.49 0.33
N MET A 152 12.23 -4.34 -0.26
CA MET A 152 11.75 -3.04 -0.76
C MET A 152 11.49 -2.05 0.38
N LEU A 153 11.07 -2.55 1.53
CA LEU A 153 10.84 -1.79 2.75
C LEU A 153 12.16 -1.55 3.52
N ASP A 154 13.05 -0.78 2.89
CA ASP A 154 14.31 -0.30 3.49
C ASP A 154 15.28 -1.41 3.96
N LEU A 155 15.25 -2.59 3.31
CA LEU A 155 16.09 -3.76 3.65
C LEU A 155 15.94 -4.19 5.12
N SER A 156 14.70 -4.20 5.60
CA SER A 156 14.37 -4.49 7.00
C SER A 156 14.38 -5.98 7.31
N ASP A 157 15.59 -6.50 7.51
CA ASP A 157 15.92 -7.93 7.74
C ASP A 157 16.00 -8.35 9.21
N THR A 158 15.61 -7.47 10.14
CA THR A 158 15.60 -7.70 11.59
C THR A 158 14.36 -7.06 12.20
N ILE A 159 13.86 -7.57 13.33
CA ILE A 159 12.66 -7.04 14.00
C ILE A 159 12.81 -5.56 14.33
N GLU A 160 13.97 -5.12 14.79
CA GLU A 160 14.23 -3.72 15.15
C GLU A 160 14.17 -2.79 13.93
N LYS A 161 14.66 -3.26 12.76
CA LYS A 161 14.53 -2.51 11.51
C LYS A 161 13.08 -2.50 11.02
N GLN A 162 12.40 -3.64 11.08
CA GLN A 162 11.00 -3.77 10.68
C GLN A 162 10.12 -2.80 11.48
N LYS A 163 10.25 -2.74 12.81
CA LYS A 163 9.56 -1.77 13.67
C LYS A 163 9.76 -0.31 13.23
N LYS A 164 11.01 0.11 13.02
CA LYS A 164 11.33 1.46 12.54
C LYS A 164 10.74 1.74 11.15
N THR A 165 10.77 0.76 10.26
CA THR A 165 10.16 0.89 8.94
C THR A 165 8.64 1.01 9.03
N LEU A 166 7.97 0.32 9.96
CA LEU A 166 6.53 0.48 10.17
C LEU A 166 6.16 1.88 10.68
N GLU A 167 6.93 2.44 11.60
CA GLU A 167 6.74 3.84 12.05
C GLU A 167 6.80 4.82 10.87
N LYS A 168 7.82 4.65 10.00
CA LYS A 168 7.97 5.44 8.77
C LYS A 168 6.82 5.18 7.81
N LEU A 169 6.46 3.93 7.56
CA LEU A 169 5.41 3.52 6.64
C LEU A 169 4.04 4.09 7.04
N ARG A 170 3.77 4.20 8.35
CA ARG A 170 2.58 4.87 8.87
C ARG A 170 2.53 6.34 8.44
N GLN A 171 3.62 7.09 8.60
CA GLN A 171 3.68 8.49 8.16
C GLN A 171 3.56 8.61 6.63
N GLU A 172 4.20 7.70 5.89
CA GLU A 172 4.09 7.67 4.43
C GLU A 172 2.67 7.42 3.93
N LEU A 173 1.91 6.58 4.65
CA LEU A 173 0.50 6.34 4.38
C LEU A 173 -0.30 7.63 4.62
N LEU A 174 -0.14 8.26 5.78
CA LEU A 174 -0.87 9.48 6.15
C LEU A 174 -0.61 10.66 5.21
N GLU A 175 0.60 10.76 4.66
CA GLU A 175 1.02 11.80 3.71
C GLU A 175 0.77 11.39 2.23
N ASN A 176 0.24 10.19 1.98
CA ASN A 176 0.07 9.61 0.64
C ASN A 176 1.36 9.70 -0.22
N LYS A 177 2.51 9.37 0.36
CA LYS A 177 3.80 9.46 -0.35
C LYS A 177 3.87 8.54 -1.56
N PRO A 178 4.72 8.85 -2.55
CA PRO A 178 5.00 7.92 -3.64
C PRO A 178 5.43 6.54 -3.13
N LEU A 179 5.08 5.51 -3.88
CA LEU A 179 5.54 4.15 -3.63
C LEU A 179 7.07 4.05 -3.75
N ARG A 180 7.65 2.99 -3.17
CA ARG A 180 9.05 2.62 -3.49
C ARG A 180 9.21 2.38 -4.99
N LEU A 181 10.36 2.78 -5.55
CA LEU A 181 10.62 2.75 -7.00
C LEU A 181 10.49 1.34 -7.58
N GLU A 182 10.96 0.32 -6.86
CA GLU A 182 10.82 -1.08 -7.24
C GLU A 182 9.35 -1.46 -7.39
N ARG A 183 8.49 -0.99 -6.49
CA ARG A 183 7.05 -1.25 -6.56
C ARG A 183 6.38 -0.48 -7.70
N ILE A 184 6.77 0.76 -7.96
CA ILE A 184 6.30 1.51 -9.15
C ILE A 184 6.63 0.75 -10.42
N ALA A 185 7.84 0.21 -10.53
CA ALA A 185 8.26 -0.58 -11.69
C ALA A 185 7.41 -1.85 -11.87
N GLU A 186 7.11 -2.57 -10.77
CA GLU A 186 6.19 -3.71 -10.81
C GLU A 186 4.79 -3.32 -11.29
N GLU A 187 4.22 -2.24 -10.73
CA GLU A 187 2.91 -1.72 -11.13
C GLU A 187 2.87 -1.31 -12.61
N LYS A 188 3.92 -0.66 -13.12
CA LYS A 188 4.03 -0.27 -14.54
C LYS A 188 4.18 -1.45 -15.48
N SER A 189 4.80 -2.54 -15.02
CA SER A 189 4.97 -3.74 -15.83
C SER A 189 3.68 -4.52 -16.03
N ASN A 190 2.68 -4.33 -15.15
CA ASN A 190 1.40 -5.01 -15.21
C ASN A 190 0.37 -4.13 -15.94
N PRO A 191 -0.16 -4.55 -17.11
CA PRO A 191 -1.17 -3.78 -17.85
C PRO A 191 -2.42 -3.43 -17.02
N ALA A 192 -2.78 -4.26 -16.03
CA ALA A 192 -3.95 -4.04 -15.19
C ALA A 192 -3.76 -2.92 -14.15
N THR A 193 -2.52 -2.57 -13.79
CA THR A 193 -2.24 -1.58 -12.73
C THR A 193 -1.33 -0.43 -13.16
N ALA A 194 -0.78 -0.49 -14.38
CA ALA A 194 0.10 0.52 -14.95
C ALA A 194 -0.54 1.93 -14.97
N ALA A 195 -1.84 2.02 -15.25
CA ALA A 195 -2.55 3.30 -15.31
C ALA A 195 -2.62 4.02 -13.96
N SER A 196 -2.60 3.28 -12.83
CA SER A 196 -2.60 3.87 -11.49
C SER A 196 -1.21 3.85 -10.83
N ALA A 197 -0.14 3.42 -11.52
CA ALA A 197 1.18 3.20 -10.92
C ALA A 197 1.80 4.43 -10.22
N ASN A 198 1.41 5.63 -10.63
CA ASN A 198 1.90 6.90 -10.05
C ASN A 198 1.04 7.42 -8.89
N LYS A 199 -0.06 6.73 -8.54
CA LYS A 199 -0.86 7.07 -7.35
C LYS A 199 0.00 6.91 -6.09
N GLY A 200 -0.33 7.69 -5.06
CA GLY A 200 0.38 7.63 -3.79
C GLY A 200 0.07 6.34 -3.01
N LEU A 201 0.82 6.12 -1.94
CA LEU A 201 0.73 4.92 -1.11
C LEU A 201 -0.67 4.71 -0.53
N TYR A 202 -1.31 5.77 -0.02
CA TYR A 202 -2.65 5.67 0.55
C TYR A 202 -3.67 5.17 -0.48
N GLU A 203 -3.67 5.79 -1.66
CA GLU A 203 -4.62 5.44 -2.72
C GLU A 203 -4.41 4.00 -3.19
N LYS A 204 -3.16 3.55 -3.31
CA LYS A 204 -2.82 2.18 -3.69
C LYS A 204 -3.22 1.17 -2.63
N VAL A 205 -3.01 1.48 -1.36
CA VAL A 205 -3.42 0.63 -0.24
C VAL A 205 -4.94 0.58 -0.15
N TYR A 206 -5.65 1.68 -0.39
CA TYR A 206 -7.10 1.71 -0.47
C TYR A 206 -7.65 0.82 -1.59
N GLU A 207 -7.09 0.92 -2.80
CA GLU A 207 -7.45 0.05 -3.94
C GLU A 207 -7.19 -1.43 -3.63
N TYR A 208 -6.03 -1.73 -3.04
CA TYR A 208 -5.63 -3.08 -2.64
C TYR A 208 -6.57 -3.68 -1.59
N THR A 209 -7.00 -2.87 -0.61
CA THR A 209 -7.79 -3.32 0.54
C THR A 209 -9.10 -3.98 0.12
N TYR A 210 -9.73 -3.53 -0.99
CA TYR A 210 -10.94 -4.18 -1.52
C TYR A 210 -10.71 -5.67 -1.85
N ALA A 211 -9.62 -5.98 -2.54
CA ALA A 211 -9.30 -7.36 -2.92
C ALA A 211 -8.86 -8.17 -1.71
N PHE A 212 -8.08 -7.57 -0.82
CA PHE A 212 -7.58 -8.16 0.43
C PHE A 212 -8.70 -8.52 1.41
N ALA A 213 -9.74 -7.69 1.51
CA ALA A 213 -10.88 -7.87 2.40
C ALA A 213 -11.92 -8.87 1.87
N ARG A 214 -11.84 -9.23 0.58
CA ARG A 214 -12.80 -10.10 -0.09
C ARG A 214 -12.36 -11.56 0.03
N ARG A 215 -13.28 -12.42 0.44
CA ARG A 215 -13.03 -13.88 0.48
C ARG A 215 -12.70 -14.41 -0.91
N GLU A 216 -11.82 -15.40 -0.97
CA GLU A 216 -11.42 -16.04 -2.22
C GLU A 216 -12.65 -16.59 -2.97
N GLY A 217 -12.69 -16.40 -4.29
CA GLY A 217 -13.79 -16.83 -5.16
C GLY A 217 -15.04 -15.93 -5.19
N GLN A 218 -15.22 -15.00 -4.24
CA GLN A 218 -16.35 -14.06 -4.25
C GLN A 218 -16.13 -12.91 -5.24
N LYS A 219 -17.16 -12.37 -5.90
CA LYS A 219 -17.01 -11.22 -6.82
C LYS A 219 -17.15 -9.86 -6.13
N SER A 220 -17.84 -9.82 -5.00
CA SER A 220 -18.21 -8.61 -4.26
C SER A 220 -17.71 -8.70 -2.82
N LEU A 221 -17.49 -7.55 -2.18
CA LEU A 221 -17.08 -7.47 -0.78
C LEU A 221 -18.30 -7.53 0.14
N ALA A 222 -18.27 -8.37 1.17
CA ALA A 222 -19.34 -8.43 2.17
C ALA A 222 -19.45 -7.09 2.91
N LEU A 223 -20.68 -6.65 3.22
CA LEU A 223 -20.92 -5.34 3.82
C LEU A 223 -20.14 -5.18 5.14
N GLU A 224 -20.23 -6.15 6.04
CA GLU A 224 -19.54 -6.11 7.35
C GLU A 224 -18.03 -5.90 7.20
N ASN A 225 -17.39 -6.60 6.26
CA ASN A 225 -15.97 -6.41 5.97
C ASN A 225 -15.72 -5.01 5.40
N ALA A 226 -16.55 -4.53 4.47
CA ALA A 226 -16.38 -3.19 3.90
C ALA A 226 -16.47 -2.11 4.98
N LEU A 227 -17.44 -2.20 5.90
CA LEU A 227 -17.59 -1.28 7.02
C LEU A 227 -16.36 -1.31 7.93
N ALA A 228 -15.89 -2.50 8.32
CA ALA A 228 -14.72 -2.65 9.18
C ALA A 228 -13.43 -2.08 8.53
N PHE A 229 -13.22 -2.33 7.24
CA PHE A 229 -12.05 -1.79 6.55
C PHE A 229 -12.15 -0.28 6.28
N TRP A 230 -13.35 0.26 6.05
CA TRP A 230 -13.55 1.71 5.96
C TRP A 230 -13.26 2.40 7.29
N ASP A 231 -13.72 1.85 8.42
CA ASP A 231 -13.36 2.33 9.77
C ASP A 231 -11.85 2.34 10.00
N LEU A 232 -11.14 1.36 9.45
CA LEU A 232 -9.70 1.25 9.60
C LEU A 232 -8.93 2.23 8.70
N ILE A 233 -9.27 2.27 7.40
CA ILE A 233 -8.44 2.95 6.39
C ILE A 233 -8.80 4.42 6.19
N LEU A 234 -10.08 4.80 6.24
CA LEU A 234 -10.49 6.17 5.92
C LEU A 234 -9.93 7.20 6.90
N PRO A 235 -9.85 6.95 8.23
CA PRO A 235 -9.20 7.88 9.15
C PRO A 235 -7.74 8.17 8.84
N ALA A 236 -7.06 7.28 8.09
CA ALA A 236 -5.69 7.48 7.62
C ALA A 236 -5.61 8.28 6.30
N SER A 237 -6.74 8.56 5.62
CA SER A 237 -6.76 9.36 4.39
C SER A 237 -6.20 10.76 4.60
N PRO A 238 -5.41 11.32 3.68
CA PRO A 238 -5.05 12.74 3.72
C PRO A 238 -6.27 13.68 3.69
N THR A 239 -7.40 13.21 3.13
CA THR A 239 -8.66 13.96 3.00
C THR A 239 -9.62 13.78 4.17
N PHE A 240 -9.26 12.96 5.16
CA PHE A 240 -10.04 12.80 6.38
C PHE A 240 -9.69 13.88 7.40
N GLN A 241 -10.70 14.50 7.98
CA GLN A 241 -10.55 15.56 8.96
C GLN A 241 -9.98 15.00 10.28
N ARG A 242 -8.70 15.27 10.49
CA ARG A 242 -7.97 15.02 11.75
C ARG A 242 -7.02 16.17 12.05
N GLU A 243 -6.52 16.23 13.28
CA GLU A 243 -5.50 17.19 13.68
C GLU A 243 -4.28 17.10 12.75
N GLY A 244 -3.90 18.24 12.15
CA GLY A 244 -2.77 18.32 11.20
C GLY A 244 -3.06 17.88 9.76
N SER A 245 -4.27 17.42 9.42
CA SER A 245 -4.68 17.14 8.03
C SER A 245 -5.25 18.37 7.32
N GLN A 246 -5.36 18.29 5.99
CA GLN A 246 -6.12 19.25 5.16
C GLN A 246 -7.49 18.70 4.74
N GLY A 247 -7.91 17.59 5.35
CA GLY A 247 -9.12 16.87 4.99
C GLY A 247 -10.40 17.55 5.43
N THR A 248 -11.43 17.43 4.60
CA THR A 248 -12.79 17.93 4.87
C THR A 248 -13.76 16.82 5.26
N PHE A 249 -13.49 15.56 4.86
CA PHE A 249 -14.38 14.45 5.15
C PHE A 249 -14.30 14.05 6.62
N THR A 250 -15.44 14.02 7.31
CA THR A 250 -15.49 13.92 8.77
C THR A 250 -15.87 12.52 9.27
N GLN A 251 -15.61 12.25 10.55
CA GLN A 251 -16.11 11.04 11.21
C GLN A 251 -17.65 10.95 11.15
N GLN A 252 -18.36 12.08 11.29
CA GLN A 252 -19.82 12.12 11.19
C GLN A 252 -20.30 11.64 9.82
N GLN A 253 -19.65 12.06 8.73
CA GLN A 253 -20.01 11.62 7.37
C GLN A 253 -19.72 10.13 7.15
N LEU A 254 -18.62 9.61 7.73
CA LEU A 254 -18.34 8.18 7.74
C LEU A 254 -19.43 7.40 8.50
N ASP A 255 -19.83 7.87 9.68
CA ASP A 255 -20.86 7.22 10.49
C ASP A 255 -22.22 7.23 9.78
N LEU A 256 -22.58 8.34 9.11
CA LEU A 256 -23.76 8.42 8.26
C LEU A 256 -23.70 7.42 7.10
N TRP A 257 -22.56 7.29 6.41
CA TRP A 257 -22.39 6.33 5.32
C TRP A 257 -22.61 4.89 5.81
N LYS A 258 -22.00 4.53 6.95
CA LYS A 258 -22.13 3.19 7.53
C LYS A 258 -23.57 2.90 7.96
N ARG A 259 -24.24 3.89 8.56
CA ARG A 259 -25.64 3.79 8.98
C ARG A 259 -26.57 3.63 7.78
N PHE A 260 -26.40 4.46 6.75
CA PHE A 260 -27.13 4.34 5.49
C PHE A 260 -26.99 2.95 4.88
N LEU A 261 -25.76 2.45 4.74
CA LEU A 261 -25.55 1.12 4.17
C LEU A 261 -26.22 0.02 4.99
N THR A 262 -26.16 0.10 6.31
CA THR A 262 -26.75 -0.89 7.21
C THR A 262 -28.29 -0.87 7.17
N GLU A 263 -28.89 0.32 7.18
CA GLU A 263 -30.35 0.49 7.29
C GLU A 263 -31.07 0.44 5.94
N GLN A 264 -30.48 1.01 4.88
CA GLN A 264 -31.18 1.28 3.62
C GLN A 264 -30.89 0.26 2.52
N THR A 265 -29.72 -0.40 2.55
CA THR A 265 -29.33 -1.31 1.46
C THR A 265 -29.75 -2.76 1.70
N GLY A 266 -30.20 -3.10 2.91
CA GLY A 266 -30.58 -4.46 3.30
C GLY A 266 -29.40 -5.44 3.31
N GLY A 267 -28.20 -4.97 3.67
CA GLY A 267 -27.01 -5.82 3.77
C GLY A 267 -26.38 -6.19 2.42
N ARG A 268 -26.62 -5.40 1.37
CA ARG A 268 -26.05 -5.66 0.03
C ARG A 268 -24.52 -5.61 0.07
N THR A 269 -23.89 -6.49 -0.71
CA THR A 269 -22.43 -6.49 -0.90
C THR A 269 -21.96 -5.23 -1.62
N ILE A 270 -20.76 -4.78 -1.30
CA ILE A 270 -20.10 -3.63 -1.95
C ILE A 270 -19.37 -4.07 -3.20
N SER A 271 -19.61 -3.35 -4.30
CA SER A 271 -18.91 -3.58 -5.58
C SER A 271 -17.55 -2.88 -5.59
N LYS A 272 -16.64 -3.32 -6.47
CA LYS A 272 -15.34 -2.65 -6.66
C LYS A 272 -15.51 -1.19 -7.08
N ASP A 273 -16.47 -0.93 -7.95
CA ASP A 273 -16.76 0.41 -8.45
C ASP A 273 -17.24 1.33 -7.32
N THR A 274 -18.20 0.89 -6.50
CA THR A 274 -18.64 1.62 -5.30
C THR A 274 -17.49 1.90 -4.34
N TRP A 275 -16.65 0.90 -4.05
CA TRP A 275 -15.49 1.09 -3.18
C TRP A 275 -14.54 2.14 -3.75
N THR A 276 -14.15 2.01 -5.02
CA THR A 276 -13.21 2.95 -5.66
C THR A 276 -13.78 4.37 -5.73
N GLN A 277 -15.02 4.54 -6.18
CA GLN A 277 -15.67 5.84 -6.31
C GLN A 277 -15.92 6.50 -4.96
N PHE A 278 -16.14 5.73 -3.89
CA PHE A 278 -16.33 6.30 -2.56
C PHE A 278 -15.09 7.05 -2.06
N LEU A 279 -13.88 6.60 -2.41
CA LEU A 279 -12.67 7.37 -2.10
C LEU A 279 -12.69 8.74 -2.79
N ASP A 280 -13.05 8.81 -4.06
CA ASP A 280 -13.09 10.08 -4.80
C ASP A 280 -14.21 10.99 -4.25
N PHE A 281 -15.36 10.43 -3.90
CA PHE A 281 -16.41 11.14 -3.16
C PHE A 281 -15.89 11.76 -1.86
N THR A 282 -15.10 11.04 -1.04
CA THR A 282 -14.52 11.59 0.20
C THR A 282 -13.50 12.72 -0.04
N LYS A 283 -12.98 12.89 -1.25
CA LYS A 283 -12.05 13.97 -1.59
C LYS A 283 -12.79 15.25 -1.98
N GLU A 284 -14.00 15.11 -2.52
CA GLU A 284 -14.73 16.20 -3.17
C GLU A 284 -15.88 16.72 -2.32
N VAL A 285 -16.52 15.88 -1.51
CA VAL A 285 -17.77 16.24 -0.82
C VAL A 285 -17.59 17.25 0.31
N ASP A 286 -18.49 18.23 0.37
CA ASP A 286 -18.58 19.18 1.48
C ASP A 286 -19.23 18.54 2.71
N ALA A 287 -18.99 19.11 3.90
CA ALA A 287 -19.49 18.59 5.17
C ALA A 287 -21.03 18.47 5.21
N ASP A 288 -21.75 19.31 4.46
CA ASP A 288 -23.21 19.33 4.35
C ASP A 288 -23.75 18.69 3.05
N PHE A 289 -22.87 18.06 2.26
CA PHE A 289 -23.17 17.42 0.99
C PHE A 289 -23.77 18.37 -0.08
N SER A 290 -23.65 19.69 0.09
CA SER A 290 -24.30 20.68 -0.78
C SER A 290 -23.73 20.70 -2.21
N ASN A 291 -22.47 20.30 -2.39
CA ASN A 291 -21.75 20.32 -3.67
C ASN A 291 -21.87 19.03 -4.49
N HIS A 292 -22.63 18.03 -4.04
CA HIS A 292 -22.79 16.77 -4.76
C HIS A 292 -23.54 16.97 -6.09
N ASP A 293 -22.93 16.51 -7.20
CA ASP A 293 -23.51 16.54 -8.54
C ASP A 293 -24.19 15.20 -8.88
N PHE A 294 -25.52 15.21 -8.91
CA PHE A 294 -26.34 14.04 -9.25
C PHE A 294 -26.35 13.69 -10.75
N ASP A 295 -25.86 14.58 -11.62
CA ASP A 295 -25.73 14.31 -13.05
C ASP A 295 -24.37 13.67 -13.40
N ALA A 296 -23.44 13.60 -12.43
CA ALA A 296 -22.17 12.91 -12.57
C ALA A 296 -22.34 11.38 -12.58
N ALA A 297 -21.31 10.66 -13.04
CA ALA A 297 -21.35 9.20 -13.18
C ALA A 297 -21.05 8.46 -11.86
N TRP A 298 -21.63 8.92 -10.74
CA TRP A 298 -21.49 8.25 -9.44
C TRP A 298 -22.28 6.92 -9.43
N PRO A 299 -21.84 5.92 -8.64
CA PRO A 299 -22.68 4.78 -8.33
C PRO A 299 -23.96 5.24 -7.63
N SER A 300 -25.13 4.78 -8.09
CA SER A 300 -26.45 5.13 -7.50
C SER A 300 -26.51 5.07 -5.96
N VAL A 301 -25.79 4.14 -5.33
CA VAL A 301 -25.72 4.02 -3.86
C VAL A 301 -25.10 5.25 -3.17
N ILE A 302 -24.19 5.97 -3.85
CA ILE A 302 -23.62 7.24 -3.37
C ILE A 302 -24.66 8.36 -3.49
N ASP A 303 -25.39 8.43 -4.61
CA ASP A 303 -26.47 9.42 -4.78
C ASP A 303 -27.59 9.22 -3.75
N ASP A 304 -28.04 7.97 -3.58
CA ASP A 304 -29.05 7.58 -2.58
C ASP A 304 -28.58 7.93 -1.17
N PHE A 305 -27.29 7.72 -0.88
CA PHE A 305 -26.68 8.11 0.39
C PHE A 305 -26.73 9.61 0.63
N VAL A 306 -26.38 10.43 -0.36
CA VAL A 306 -26.38 11.90 -0.20
C VAL A 306 -27.78 12.42 0.09
N LEU A 307 -28.80 11.91 -0.62
CA LEU A 307 -30.20 12.24 -0.35
C LEU A 307 -30.60 11.85 1.08
N TRP A 308 -30.30 10.61 1.48
CA TRP A 308 -30.61 10.12 2.81
C TRP A 308 -29.86 10.89 3.91
N ALA A 309 -28.58 11.21 3.71
CA ALA A 309 -27.74 11.89 4.70
C ALA A 309 -28.24 13.31 4.98
N LYS A 310 -28.68 14.06 3.95
CA LYS A 310 -29.24 15.41 4.13
C LYS A 310 -30.49 15.42 5.01
N ASP A 311 -31.35 14.41 4.86
CA ASP A 311 -32.56 14.25 5.67
C ASP A 311 -32.24 13.86 7.13
N ASN A 312 -31.18 13.07 7.36
CA ASN A 312 -30.83 12.53 8.67
C ASN A 312 -29.79 13.37 9.45
N MET A 313 -29.05 14.26 8.79
CA MET A 313 -28.21 15.25 9.47
C MET A 313 -29.03 16.29 10.23
N SER A 314 -30.21 16.62 9.70
CA SER A 314 -31.09 17.64 10.26
C SER A 314 -31.81 17.17 11.54
N SER A 315 -32.03 15.86 11.70
CA SER A 315 -32.71 15.28 12.87
C SER A 315 -31.83 15.19 14.12
N ASP A 316 -30.52 14.93 13.97
CA ASP A 316 -29.61 14.79 15.12
C ASP A 316 -29.28 16.13 15.81
N GLY A 317 -29.51 17.27 15.13
CA GLY A 317 -29.34 18.60 15.74
C GLY A 317 -30.51 19.06 16.61
N MET A 318 -31.65 18.34 16.60
CA MET A 318 -32.87 18.74 17.30
C MET A 318 -33.02 18.08 18.68
N ASP A 319 -32.28 17.01 18.98
CA ASP A 319 -32.35 16.26 20.24
C ASP A 319 -31.35 16.74 21.32
N THR A 320 -30.54 17.77 21.04
CA THR A 320 -29.59 18.35 22.01
C THR A 320 -29.89 19.81 22.41
N SER A 321 -31.12 20.28 22.20
CA SER A 321 -31.58 21.60 22.67
C SER A 321 -32.58 21.50 23.82
#